data_AF-A0A6G1YRV5-F1
#
_entry.id   AF-A0A6G1YRV5-F1
#
_cell.length_a   1.000
_cell.length_b   1.000
_cell.length_c   1.000
_cell.angle_alpha   90.00
_cell.angle_beta   90.00
_cell.angle_gamma   90.00
#
_symmetry.space_group_name_H-M   'P 1'
#
loop_
_entity.id
_entity.type
_entity.pdbx_description
1 polymer ?
#
loop_
_entity_poly.entity_id
_entity_poly.type
_entity_poly.pdbx_seq_one_letter_code
_entity_poly.pdbx_strand_id
1 'polypeptide(L)'
;MVKVCLKCSKEFDEKLIDDPGSEAYPSCPECWKEWTNYAVMVMNEMRLDMSLPEHRKALRKYEKTFFGLEKSEGELQKNPDKRPQQ
;
A
#
# COMPACT_ATOMS: atom_id res chain seq x y z
N MET A 1 18.09 -6.12 -3.52
CA MET A 1 17.67 -7.17 -4.48
C MET A 1 16.55 -6.57 -5.29
N VAL A 2 16.49 -6.82 -6.60
CA VAL A 2 15.40 -6.26 -7.40
C VAL A 2 14.12 -7.04 -7.11
N LYS A 3 13.06 -6.33 -6.69
CA LYS A 3 11.73 -6.87 -6.45
C LYS A 3 10.72 -6.19 -7.36
N VAL A 4 9.57 -6.83 -7.55
CA VAL A 4 8.44 -6.29 -8.31
C VAL A 4 7.43 -5.69 -7.35
N CYS A 5 7.02 -4.45 -7.59
CA CYS A 5 6.05 -3.73 -6.77
C CYS A 5 4.65 -4.33 -6.92
N LEU A 6 3.99 -4.66 -5.82
CA LEU A 6 2.62 -5.20 -5.82
C LEU A 6 1.58 -4.22 -6.37
N LYS A 7 1.82 -2.91 -6.26
CA LYS A 7 0.84 -1.89 -6.63
C LYS A 7 0.93 -1.47 -8.10
N CYS A 8 2.15 -1.23 -8.59
CA CYS A 8 2.39 -0.67 -9.93
C CYS A 8 3.15 -1.62 -10.86
N SER A 9 3.49 -2.83 -10.40
CA SER A 9 4.20 -3.85 -11.18
C SER A 9 5.57 -3.42 -11.72
N LYS A 10 6.14 -2.32 -11.22
CA LYS A 10 7.49 -1.85 -11.57
C LYS A 10 8.55 -2.60 -10.76
N GLU A 11 9.71 -2.80 -11.38
CA GLU A 11 10.90 -3.29 -10.70
C GLU A 11 11.52 -2.18 -9.84
N PHE A 12 11.96 -2.52 -8.64
CA PHE A 12 12.62 -1.58 -7.72
C PHE A 12 13.70 -2.31 -6.90
N ASP A 13 14.72 -1.58 -6.46
CA ASP A 13 15.68 -2.13 -5.50
C ASP A 13 15.12 -1.99 -4.09
N GLU A 14 14.94 -3.12 -3.42
CA GLU A 14 14.48 -3.20 -2.03
C GLU A 14 15.33 -2.37 -1.07
N LYS A 15 16.63 -2.18 -1.37
CA LYS A 15 17.53 -1.37 -0.53
C LYS A 15 17.13 0.10 -0.41
N LEU A 16 16.21 0.57 -1.26
CA LEU A 16 15.74 1.95 -1.24
C LEU A 16 14.65 2.20 -0.19
N ILE A 17 14.18 1.15 0.52
CA ILE A 17 13.17 1.25 1.56
C ILE A 17 13.74 0.68 2.85
N ASP A 18 13.83 1.52 3.87
CA ASP A 18 14.39 1.17 5.20
C ASP A 18 13.29 0.76 6.21
N ASP A 19 12.07 0.51 5.72
CA ASP A 19 10.93 0.15 6.58
C ASP A 19 10.73 -1.38 6.59
N PRO A 20 10.77 -2.05 7.76
CA PRO A 20 10.56 -3.49 7.85
C PRO A 20 9.16 -3.94 7.41
N GLY A 21 8.16 -3.04 7.43
CA GLY A 21 6.84 -3.30 6.88
C GLY A 21 6.86 -3.54 5.37
N SER A 22 7.84 -2.99 4.65
CA SER A 22 7.99 -3.17 3.20
C SER A 22 8.40 -4.60 2.82
N GLU A 23 8.97 -5.37 3.75
CA GLU A 23 9.30 -6.78 3.54
C GLU A 23 8.03 -7.64 3.37
N ALA A 24 6.97 -7.31 4.13
CA ALA A 24 5.67 -7.98 4.02
C ALA A 24 4.88 -7.53 2.78
N TYR A 25 5.14 -6.32 2.27
CA TYR A 25 4.45 -5.73 1.13
C TYR A 25 5.47 -5.14 0.14
N PRO A 26 6.07 -6.00 -0.72
CA PRO A 26 7.04 -5.54 -1.70
C PRO A 26 6.42 -4.47 -2.61
N SER A 27 6.86 -3.24 -2.43
CA SER A 27 6.35 -2.06 -3.11
C SER A 27 7.49 -1.09 -3.38
N CYS A 28 7.44 -0.36 -4.50
CA CYS A 28 8.48 0.60 -4.80
C CYS A 28 8.43 1.82 -3.84
N PRO A 29 9.53 2.58 -3.71
CA PRO A 29 9.58 3.74 -2.81
C PRO A 29 8.46 4.76 -3.03
N GLU A 30 8.03 4.94 -4.29
CA GLU A 30 6.91 5.82 -4.64
C GLU A 30 5.58 5.34 -4.05
N CYS A 31 5.23 4.06 -4.25
CA CYS A 31 4.00 3.48 -3.72
C CYS A 31 4.02 3.37 -2.20
N TRP A 32 5.19 3.11 -1.60
CA TRP A 32 5.34 3.09 -0.14
C TRP A 32 5.18 4.49 0.47
N LYS A 33 5.72 5.51 -0.19
CA LYS A 33 5.51 6.92 0.20
C LYS A 33 4.04 7.34 0.08
N GLU A 34 3.35 6.87 -0.96
CA GLU A 34 1.93 7.11 -1.12
C GLU A 34 1.11 6.43 0.01
N TRP A 35 1.43 5.17 0.33
CA TRP A 35 0.83 4.46 1.45
C TRP A 35 1.03 5.19 2.79
N THR A 36 2.25 5.59 3.11
CA THR A 36 2.55 6.27 4.39
C THR A 36 1.79 7.58 4.54
N ASN A 37 1.67 8.37 3.47
CA ASN A 37 0.83 9.58 3.47
C ASN A 37 -0.66 9.24 3.67
N TYR A 38 -1.17 8.25 2.96
CA TYR A 38 -2.55 7.80 3.08
C TYR A 38 -2.84 7.24 4.48
N ALA A 39 -1.92 6.48 5.07
CA ALA A 39 -2.03 5.94 6.41
C ALA A 39 -2.16 7.05 7.46
N VAL A 40 -1.41 8.15 7.32
CA VAL A 40 -1.55 9.33 8.20
C VAL A 40 -2.93 9.97 8.06
N MET A 41 -3.45 10.10 6.83
CA MET A 41 -4.82 10.60 6.62
C MET A 41 -5.85 9.69 7.28
N VAL A 42 -5.77 8.38 7.08
CA VAL A 42 -6.67 7.40 7.70
C VAL A 42 -6.60 7.49 9.23
N MET A 43 -5.40 7.56 9.81
CA MET A 43 -5.24 7.69 11.26
C MET A 43 -5.91 8.95 11.81
N ASN A 44 -5.76 10.09 11.12
CA ASN A 44 -6.34 11.36 11.55
C ASN A 44 -7.87 11.41 11.40
N GLU A 45 -8.39 11.00 10.24
CA GLU A 45 -9.82 11.04 9.92
C GLU A 45 -10.61 10.04 10.78
N MET A 46 -10.09 8.82 10.94
CA MET A 46 -10.72 7.77 11.75
C MET A 46 -10.40 7.88 13.24
N ARG A 47 -9.56 8.86 13.64
CA ARG A 47 -9.08 9.07 15.01
C ARG A 47 -8.47 7.80 15.62
N LEU A 48 -7.62 7.11 14.85
CA LEU A 48 -6.96 5.88 15.28
C LEU A 48 -5.84 6.18 16.28
N ASP A 49 -6.02 5.66 17.49
CA ASP A 49 -4.96 5.52 18.50
C ASP A 49 -4.08 4.29 18.23
N MET A 50 -2.83 4.50 17.83
CA MET A 50 -1.87 3.44 17.51
C MET A 50 -1.38 2.64 18.72
N SER A 51 -1.69 3.07 19.95
CA SER A 51 -1.46 2.28 21.16
C SER A 51 -2.48 1.13 21.30
N LEU A 52 -3.66 1.27 20.70
CA LEU A 52 -4.73 0.27 20.76
C LEU A 52 -4.57 -0.81 19.68
N PRO A 53 -4.63 -2.11 20.04
CA PRO A 53 -4.48 -3.20 19.09
C PRO A 53 -5.61 -3.24 18.05
N GLU A 54 -6.81 -2.84 18.43
CA GLU A 54 -7.97 -2.79 17.53
C GLU A 54 -7.79 -1.76 16.41
N HIS A 55 -7.27 -0.58 16.75
CA HIS A 55 -6.99 0.48 15.78
C HIS A 55 -5.84 0.11 14.85
N ARG A 56 -4.79 -0.54 15.36
CA ARG A 56 -3.72 -1.11 14.51
C ARG A 56 -4.29 -2.12 13.52
N LYS A 57 -5.24 -2.97 13.95
CA LYS A 57 -5.93 -3.91 13.07
C LYS A 57 -6.78 -3.20 12.02
N ALA A 58 -7.43 -2.08 12.38
CA ALA A 58 -8.18 -1.26 11.43
C ALA A 58 -7.25 -0.66 10.35
N LEU A 59 -6.14 -0.04 10.74
CA LEU A 59 -5.16 0.51 9.78
C LEU A 59 -4.61 -0.57 8.83
N ARG A 60 -4.35 -1.78 9.34
CA ARG A 60 -3.94 -2.92 8.50
C ARG A 60 -4.98 -3.36 7.46
N LYS A 61 -6.27 -3.13 7.69
CA LYS A 61 -7.29 -3.38 6.65
C LYS A 61 -7.11 -2.41 5.49
N TYR A 62 -6.97 -1.12 5.79
CA TYR A 62 -6.68 -0.10 4.78
C TYR A 62 -5.37 -0.37 4.04
N GLU A 63 -4.35 -0.88 4.74
CA GLU A 63 -3.08 -1.31 4.14
C GLU A 63 -3.28 -2.40 3.10
N LYS A 64 -3.97 -3.48 3.46
CA LYS A 64 -4.27 -4.58 2.54
C LYS A 64 -5.12 -4.12 1.37
N THR A 65 -6.09 -3.25 1.60
CA THR A 65 -6.90 -2.64 0.54
C THR A 65 -6.05 -1.78 -0.40
N PHE A 66 -5.16 -0.96 0.15
CA PHE A 66 -4.28 -0.08 -0.63
C PHE A 66 -3.39 -0.88 -1.58
N PHE A 67 -2.79 -1.97 -1.10
CA PHE A 67 -1.96 -2.88 -1.90
C PHE A 67 -2.76 -3.94 -2.70
N GLY A 68 -4.10 -3.91 -2.65
CA GLY A 68 -4.96 -4.81 -3.42
C GLY A 68 -4.97 -6.27 -2.94
N LEU A 69 -4.53 -6.53 -1.71
CA LEU A 69 -4.52 -7.86 -1.07
C LEU A 69 -5.86 -8.22 -0.43
N GLU A 70 -6.67 -7.22 -0.11
CA GLU A 70 -8.05 -7.38 0.35
C GLU A 70 -8.95 -6.54 -0.58
N LYS A 71 -9.93 -7.19 -1.23
CA LYS A 71 -10.92 -6.48 -2.03
C LYS A 71 -11.75 -5.64 -1.06
N SER A 72 -11.57 -4.32 -1.07
CA SER A 72 -12.60 -3.41 -0.56
C SER A 72 -13.90 -3.77 -1.27
N GLU A 73 -14.97 -4.00 -0.52
CA GLU A 73 -16.31 -4.38 -1.01
C GLU A 73 -16.97 -3.33 -1.95
N GLY A 74 -16.21 -2.44 -2.58
CA GLY A 74 -16.74 -1.39 -3.44
C GLY A 74 -15.86 -0.89 -4.59
N GLU A 75 -14.66 -1.41 -4.85
CA GLU A 75 -13.84 -0.89 -5.96
C GLU A 75 -13.51 -1.93 -7.03
N LEU A 76 -14.32 -1.87 -8.10
CA LEU A 76 -14.00 -2.33 -9.44
C LEU A 76 -12.63 -1.80 -9.86
N GLN A 77 -11.64 -2.69 -9.89
CA GLN A 77 -10.77 -2.90 -11.04
C GLN A 77 -10.31 -1.65 -11.79
N LYS A 78 -9.49 -0.80 -11.17
CA LYS A 78 -8.58 0.07 -11.92
C LYS A 78 -7.29 -0.68 -12.18
N ASN A 79 -7.33 -1.48 -13.23
CA ASN A 79 -6.17 -1.95 -13.97
C ASN A 79 -5.51 -0.73 -14.62
N PRO A 80 -4.33 -0.24 -14.19
CA PRO A 80 -3.62 0.78 -14.94
C PRO A 80 -2.75 0.11 -16.00
N ASP A 81 -2.89 0.57 -17.24
CA ASP A 81 -1.98 0.37 -18.36
C ASP A 81 -2.05 -0.97 -19.13
N LYS A 82 -3.05 -1.05 -20.02
CA LYS A 82 -2.71 -1.38 -21.42
C LYS A 82 -3.09 -0.20 -22.30
N ARG A 83 -2.08 0.54 -22.77
CA ARG A 83 -2.20 1.45 -23.92
C ARG A 83 -2.90 0.72 -25.07
N PRO A 84 -3.97 1.27 -25.68
CA PRO A 84 -4.28 0.91 -27.04
C PRO A 84 -3.25 1.63 -27.92
N GLN A 85 -2.30 0.84 -28.42
CA GLN A 85 -1.48 1.23 -29.54
C GLN A 85 -2.28 0.88 -30.80
N GLN A 86 -2.46 1.91 -31.64
CA GLN A 86 -3.07 1.93 -32.98
C GLN A 86 -4.59 2.12 -33.05
#